data_AF-A0A841J6Q7-F1
#
_entry.id   AF-A0A841J6Q7-F1
#
_cell.length_a   1.000
_cell.length_b   1.000
_cell.length_c   1.000
_cell.angle_alpha   90.00
_cell.angle_beta   90.00
_cell.angle_gamma   90.00
#
_symmetry.space_group_name_H-M   'P 1'
#
loop_
_entity.id
_entity.type
_entity.pdbx_description
1 polymer ?
#
loop_
_entity_poly.entity_id
_entity_poly.type
_entity_poly.pdbx_seq_one_letter_code
_entity_poly.pdbx_strand_id
1 'polypeptide(L)'
;MTNRFYLFALLIGAVIAGCGGNQQKPVATAPVAKKPELMPPFRFHKLIEVSPGQSYDILSWGRGSLDAGSFMILHSDSSAIKYTTTTGDLDGTIVDAYNADMDLDGNPEILIQAKSKDTTNYASIYAFEFSNNKANKLDFPKLNSSQRKGYRGNDNFYIRDGKLMREFPIYSGSGKEAKPTGAKRQLEYGLRGNEFTVKQLSKDSTDVADKKRAVAATPVKQNVEKKTTTTKKKSEKKHKSSSSKSKKKKKHRRRHREEE
;
A
#
# COMPACT_ATOMS: atom_id res chain seq x y z
N MET A 1 -70.31 -82.65 68.85
CA MET A 1 -71.29 -81.64 68.41
C MET A 1 -70.57 -80.68 67.47
N THR A 2 -71.09 -80.53 66.24
CA THR A 2 -70.94 -79.45 65.23
C THR A 2 -69.95 -78.31 65.52
N ASN A 3 -69.04 -77.87 64.65
CA ASN A 3 -69.15 -77.51 63.21
C ASN A 3 -67.70 -77.43 62.63
N ARG A 4 -67.39 -77.92 61.42
CA ARG A 4 -67.59 -77.28 60.09
C ARG A 4 -66.90 -75.89 60.01
N PHE A 5 -66.03 -75.50 59.07
CA PHE A 5 -65.72 -75.95 57.72
C PHE A 5 -64.39 -75.29 57.22
N TYR A 6 -63.50 -76.04 56.55
CA TYR A 6 -62.74 -75.77 55.28
C TYR A 6 -61.90 -74.45 55.15
N LEU A 7 -60.78 -74.32 54.40
CA LEU A 7 -60.18 -75.02 53.26
C LEU A 7 -58.71 -74.52 53.10
N PHE A 8 -57.77 -75.45 52.87
CA PHE A 8 -56.63 -75.45 51.91
C PHE A 8 -55.80 -74.16 51.65
N ALA A 9 -54.49 -74.20 51.96
CA ALA A 9 -53.37 -74.55 51.06
C ALA A 9 -52.85 -73.31 50.28
N LEU A 10 -51.57 -73.09 49.95
CA LEU A 10 -50.40 -73.94 49.69
C LEU A 10 -49.20 -72.94 49.68
N LEU A 11 -48.25 -73.05 50.62
CA LEU A 11 -46.84 -73.47 50.40
C LEU A 11 -46.02 -72.70 49.31
N ILE A 12 -44.84 -72.23 49.75
CA ILE A 12 -43.54 -72.08 49.05
C ILE A 12 -43.11 -70.67 48.63
N GLY A 13 -41.94 -70.26 49.16
CA GLY A 13 -40.85 -69.78 48.32
C GLY A 13 -40.27 -68.39 48.65
N ALA A 14 -39.24 -68.35 49.49
CA ALA A 14 -38.36 -67.19 49.62
C ALA A 14 -37.28 -67.19 48.53
N VAL A 15 -37.08 -66.06 47.82
CA VAL A 15 -35.82 -65.72 47.13
C VAL A 15 -35.53 -64.23 47.31
N ILE A 16 -34.28 -63.94 47.64
CA ILE A 16 -33.71 -62.66 48.08
C ILE A 16 -33.04 -61.92 46.90
N ALA A 17 -33.11 -60.58 46.97
CA ALA A 17 -32.20 -59.55 46.45
C ALA A 17 -31.94 -59.37 44.93
N GLY A 18 -32.02 -58.11 44.52
CA GLY A 18 -31.37 -57.59 43.31
C GLY A 18 -31.67 -56.10 43.09
N CYS A 19 -30.81 -55.21 43.60
CA CYS A 19 -30.83 -53.79 43.28
C CYS A 19 -30.54 -53.58 41.79
N GLY A 20 -31.37 -52.77 41.12
CA GLY A 20 -31.16 -52.37 39.73
C GLY A 20 -31.90 -51.08 39.42
N GLY A 21 -31.46 -49.97 40.04
CA GLY A 21 -31.92 -48.63 39.67
C GLY A 21 -31.48 -48.31 38.25
N ASN A 22 -32.38 -48.45 37.28
CA ASN A 22 -32.13 -48.08 35.90
C ASN A 22 -32.31 -46.56 35.77
N GLN A 23 -31.28 -45.80 36.18
CA GLN A 23 -31.14 -44.38 35.88
C GLN A 23 -30.92 -44.25 34.37
N GLN A 24 -31.97 -43.90 33.64
CA GLN A 24 -31.86 -43.48 32.25
C GLN A 24 -30.97 -42.22 32.22
N LYS A 25 -29.70 -42.37 31.82
CA LYS A 25 -28.81 -41.23 31.58
C LYS A 25 -29.49 -40.28 30.61
N PRO A 26 -29.53 -38.95 30.87
CA PRO A 26 -30.00 -37.99 29.89
C PRO A 26 -29.17 -38.16 28.62
N VAL A 27 -29.85 -38.45 27.51
CA VAL A 27 -29.22 -38.40 26.19
C VAL A 27 -28.77 -36.95 25.99
N ALA A 28 -27.47 -36.73 25.99
CA ALA A 28 -26.91 -35.43 25.65
C ALA A 28 -27.41 -35.06 24.26
N THR A 29 -28.24 -34.03 24.17
CA THR A 29 -28.61 -33.42 22.90
C THR A 29 -27.34 -32.98 22.21
N ALA A 30 -27.07 -33.54 21.02
CA ALA A 30 -25.93 -33.13 20.22
C ALA A 30 -25.99 -31.61 20.00
N PRO A 31 -24.86 -30.89 20.12
CA PRO A 31 -24.84 -29.45 19.90
C PRO A 31 -25.36 -29.17 18.50
N VAL A 32 -26.47 -28.44 18.40
CA VAL A 32 -26.97 -27.93 17.13
C VAL A 32 -25.87 -27.05 16.55
N ALA A 33 -25.32 -27.45 15.41
CA ALA A 33 -24.27 -26.71 14.73
C ALA A 33 -24.77 -25.27 14.49
N LYS A 34 -24.09 -24.29 15.09
CA LYS A 34 -24.39 -22.88 14.85
C LYS A 34 -24.29 -22.63 13.36
N LYS A 35 -25.36 -22.09 12.77
CA LYS A 35 -25.35 -21.61 11.38
C LYS A 35 -24.16 -20.65 11.23
N PRO A 36 -23.27 -20.86 10.24
CA PRO A 36 -22.13 -19.98 10.02
C PRO A 36 -22.59 -18.52 9.86
N GLU A 37 -21.98 -17.61 10.61
CA GLU A 37 -22.25 -16.18 10.47
C GLU A 37 -21.71 -15.69 9.13
N LEU A 38 -22.55 -14.97 8.38
CA LEU A 38 -22.18 -14.39 7.09
C LEU A 38 -21.24 -13.21 7.31
N MET A 39 -20.05 -13.28 6.73
CA MET A 39 -19.08 -12.18 6.76
C MET A 39 -19.69 -10.90 6.15
N PRO A 40 -19.47 -9.71 6.75
CA PRO A 40 -19.87 -8.45 6.14
C PRO A 40 -19.19 -8.30 4.78
N PRO A 41 -19.93 -7.85 3.74
CA PRO A 41 -19.37 -7.77 2.40
C PRO A 41 -18.37 -6.62 2.24
N PHE A 42 -18.62 -5.47 2.86
CA PHE A 42 -17.76 -4.28 2.73
C PHE A 42 -16.64 -4.29 3.76
N ARG A 43 -15.41 -4.02 3.31
CA ARG A 43 -14.20 -4.15 4.13
C ARG A 43 -13.40 -2.85 4.26
N PHE A 44 -13.63 -1.91 3.35
CA PHE A 44 -13.00 -0.60 3.33
C PHE A 44 -14.01 0.43 2.83
N HIS A 45 -13.99 1.62 3.40
CA HIS A 45 -14.69 2.80 2.89
C HIS A 45 -13.87 4.05 3.18
N LYS A 46 -13.65 4.89 2.18
CA LYS A 46 -13.09 6.23 2.32
C LYS A 46 -13.79 7.19 1.39
N LEU A 47 -14.24 8.31 1.93
CA LEU A 47 -14.73 9.46 1.16
C LEU A 47 -13.55 10.38 0.84
N ILE A 48 -13.46 10.80 -0.42
CA ILE A 48 -12.56 11.83 -0.91
C ILE A 48 -13.41 12.92 -1.56
N GLU A 49 -13.39 14.12 -1.00
CA GLU A 49 -13.96 15.31 -1.63
C GLU A 49 -12.84 16.09 -2.30
N VAL A 50 -12.94 16.30 -3.62
CA VAL A 50 -11.90 17.01 -4.39
C VAL A 50 -12.23 18.49 -4.59
N SER A 51 -13.52 18.82 -4.62
CA SER A 51 -14.05 20.18 -4.63
C SER A 51 -15.52 20.14 -4.18
N PRO A 52 -16.13 21.28 -3.80
CA PRO A 52 -17.51 21.32 -3.34
C PRO A 52 -18.46 20.63 -4.31
N GLY A 53 -19.12 19.57 -3.84
CA GLY A 53 -20.08 18.81 -4.63
C GLY A 53 -19.50 17.80 -5.62
N GLN A 54 -18.17 17.62 -5.64
CA GLN A 54 -17.45 16.57 -6.36
C GLN A 54 -16.76 15.63 -5.36
N SER A 55 -17.29 14.42 -5.22
CA SER A 55 -16.79 13.45 -4.26
C SER A 55 -16.68 12.03 -4.81
N TYR A 56 -15.82 11.25 -4.17
CA TYR A 56 -15.52 9.87 -4.52
C TYR A 56 -15.62 9.02 -3.25
N ASP A 57 -16.56 8.08 -3.21
CA ASP A 57 -16.58 7.03 -2.21
C ASP A 57 -15.84 5.81 -2.74
N ILE A 58 -14.74 5.43 -2.08
CA ILE A 58 -13.95 4.25 -2.40
C ILE A 58 -14.36 3.14 -1.46
N LEU A 59 -14.87 2.03 -1.99
CA LEU A 59 -15.27 0.86 -1.24
C LEU A 59 -14.52 -0.39 -1.70
N SER A 60 -14.28 -1.33 -0.79
CA SER A 60 -13.97 -2.72 -1.16
C SER A 60 -15.08 -3.66 -0.72
N TRP A 61 -15.29 -4.72 -1.50
CA TRP A 61 -16.30 -5.72 -1.21
C TRP A 61 -15.88 -7.16 -1.55
N GLY A 62 -16.42 -8.12 -0.79
CA GLY A 62 -16.23 -9.56 -0.97
C GLY A 62 -16.58 -10.35 0.30
N ARG A 63 -17.00 -11.62 0.16
CA ARG A 63 -17.19 -12.56 1.28
C ARG A 63 -16.21 -13.73 1.17
N GLY A 64 -15.82 -14.30 2.30
CA GLY A 64 -14.86 -15.41 2.33
C GLY A 64 -13.43 -14.89 2.48
N SER A 65 -12.54 -15.25 1.56
CA SER A 65 -11.12 -14.89 1.67
C SER A 65 -10.90 -13.37 1.69
N LEU A 66 -9.95 -12.92 2.52
CA LEU A 66 -9.43 -11.55 2.54
C LEU A 66 -8.35 -11.30 1.49
N ASP A 67 -7.90 -12.35 0.81
CA ASP A 67 -6.82 -12.27 -0.18
C ASP A 67 -7.29 -11.71 -1.52
N ALA A 68 -8.59 -11.62 -1.76
CA ALA A 68 -9.16 -11.07 -2.99
C ALA A 68 -10.55 -10.47 -2.73
N GLY A 69 -11.01 -9.68 -3.70
CA GLY A 69 -12.35 -9.12 -3.76
C GLY A 69 -12.49 -8.23 -4.98
N SER A 70 -13.28 -7.17 -4.85
CA SER A 70 -13.37 -6.11 -5.84
C SER A 70 -13.46 -4.75 -5.12
N PHE A 71 -13.20 -3.68 -5.86
CA PHE A 71 -13.40 -2.31 -5.38
C PHE A 71 -14.43 -1.58 -6.23
N MET A 72 -14.98 -0.52 -5.65
CA MET A 72 -15.92 0.41 -6.30
C MET A 72 -15.47 1.84 -5.99
N ILE A 73 -15.50 2.71 -6.99
CA ILE A 73 -15.36 4.15 -6.86
C ILE A 73 -16.70 4.74 -7.28
N LEU A 74 -17.43 5.32 -6.32
CA LEU A 74 -18.69 6.00 -6.57
C LEU A 74 -18.39 7.49 -6.69
N HIS A 75 -18.44 8.01 -7.91
CA HIS A 75 -18.22 9.42 -8.20
C HIS A 75 -19.56 10.15 -8.21
N SER A 76 -19.65 11.22 -7.42
CA SER A 76 -20.81 12.10 -7.31
C SER A 76 -20.44 13.52 -7.72
N ASP A 77 -21.07 14.00 -8.78
CA ASP A 77 -21.10 15.39 -9.22
C ASP A 77 -22.51 15.95 -8.96
N SER A 78 -22.70 16.50 -7.77
CA SER A 78 -24.00 17.04 -7.34
C SER A 78 -24.44 18.26 -8.14
N SER A 79 -23.48 19.07 -8.63
CA SER A 79 -23.79 20.27 -9.42
C SER A 79 -24.33 19.91 -10.80
N ALA A 80 -23.76 18.88 -11.43
CA ALA A 80 -24.21 18.38 -12.72
C ALA A 80 -25.32 17.32 -12.61
N ILE A 81 -25.69 16.90 -11.40
CA ILE A 81 -26.60 15.77 -11.13
C ILE A 81 -26.13 14.52 -11.88
N LYS A 82 -24.84 14.22 -11.77
CA LYS A 82 -24.21 13.07 -12.41
C LYS A 82 -23.57 12.18 -11.36
N TYR A 83 -23.85 10.89 -11.48
CA TYR A 83 -23.37 9.87 -10.57
C TYR A 83 -22.85 8.71 -11.39
N THR A 84 -21.60 8.33 -11.19
CA THR A 84 -20.97 7.25 -11.94
C THR A 84 -20.29 6.26 -11.02
N THR A 85 -20.20 5.02 -11.48
CA THR A 85 -19.57 3.93 -10.74
C THR A 85 -18.45 3.35 -11.57
N THR A 86 -17.26 3.28 -10.99
CA THR A 86 -16.12 2.55 -11.56
C THR A 86 -15.83 1.35 -10.68
N THR A 87 -15.61 0.17 -11.26
CA THR A 87 -15.31 -1.05 -10.52
C THR A 87 -14.03 -1.70 -11.02
N GLY A 88 -13.44 -2.55 -10.20
CA GLY A 88 -12.32 -3.39 -10.61
C GLY A 88 -12.05 -4.52 -9.63
N ASP A 89 -11.31 -5.52 -10.10
CA ASP A 89 -10.87 -6.63 -9.26
C ASP A 89 -9.78 -6.17 -8.28
N LEU A 90 -9.85 -6.70 -7.06
CA LEU A 90 -8.94 -6.40 -5.98
C LEU A 90 -8.13 -7.66 -5.63
N ASP A 91 -6.81 -7.56 -5.78
CA ASP A 91 -5.86 -8.52 -5.24
C ASP A 91 -5.34 -8.00 -3.89
N GLY A 92 -5.70 -8.71 -2.83
CA GLY A 92 -5.39 -8.34 -1.45
C GLY A 92 -6.41 -7.41 -0.80
N THR A 93 -5.93 -6.47 0.01
CA THR A 93 -6.76 -5.59 0.84
C THR A 93 -6.38 -4.13 0.64
N ILE A 94 -7.37 -3.25 0.47
CA ILE A 94 -7.14 -1.80 0.40
C ILE A 94 -6.57 -1.32 1.75
N VAL A 95 -5.46 -0.60 1.68
CA VAL A 95 -4.80 0.04 2.82
C VAL A 95 -5.23 1.48 2.95
N ASP A 96 -5.23 2.21 1.83
CA ASP A 96 -5.66 3.60 1.77
C ASP A 96 -6.04 4.00 0.33
N ALA A 97 -6.64 5.16 0.16
CA ALA A 97 -6.87 5.80 -1.13
C ALA A 97 -6.45 7.28 -1.08
N TYR A 98 -5.92 7.79 -2.18
CA TYR A 98 -5.40 9.15 -2.28
C TYR A 98 -6.02 9.86 -3.46
N ASN A 99 -6.10 11.20 -3.38
CA ASN A 99 -6.33 12.05 -4.52
C ASN A 99 -5.09 12.87 -4.85
N ALA A 100 -4.88 13.10 -6.14
CA ALA A 100 -3.91 14.05 -6.65
C ALA A 100 -4.49 14.79 -7.86
N ASP A 101 -3.73 15.75 -8.36
CA ASP A 101 -3.82 16.32 -9.69
C ASP A 101 -2.37 16.47 -10.14
N MET A 102 -1.79 15.35 -10.59
CA MET A 102 -0.33 15.24 -10.71
C MET A 102 0.21 16.02 -11.89
N ASP A 103 -0.55 16.24 -12.96
CA ASP A 103 -0.12 17.04 -14.10
C ASP A 103 -0.75 18.44 -14.17
N LEU A 104 -1.55 18.82 -13.16
CA LEU A 104 -2.13 20.15 -12.97
C LEU A 104 -3.11 20.52 -14.09
N ASP A 105 -3.86 19.54 -14.59
CA ASP A 105 -4.86 19.72 -15.62
C ASP A 105 -6.28 19.93 -15.04
N GLY A 106 -6.43 19.79 -13.71
CA GLY A 106 -7.68 19.94 -12.98
C GLY A 106 -8.54 18.68 -12.92
N ASN A 107 -8.14 17.58 -13.57
CA ASN A 107 -8.78 16.28 -13.46
C ASN A 107 -8.16 15.52 -12.28
N PRO A 108 -8.96 15.11 -11.28
CA PRO A 108 -8.40 14.40 -10.14
C PRO A 108 -7.97 12.98 -10.52
N GLU A 109 -6.81 12.54 -10.03
CA GLU A 109 -6.47 11.12 -9.97
C GLU A 109 -6.84 10.51 -8.63
N ILE A 110 -7.61 9.42 -8.64
CA ILE A 110 -7.89 8.58 -7.48
C ILE A 110 -6.97 7.36 -7.52
N LEU A 111 -6.20 7.19 -6.45
CA LEU A 111 -5.14 6.19 -6.33
C LEU A 111 -5.46 5.28 -5.16
N ILE A 112 -5.87 4.04 -5.45
CA ILE A 112 -6.22 3.05 -4.42
C ILE A 112 -4.99 2.19 -4.14
N GLN A 113 -4.46 2.28 -2.92
CA GLN A 113 -3.39 1.42 -2.44
C GLN A 113 -3.96 0.12 -1.90
N ALA A 114 -3.49 -1.00 -2.44
CA ALA A 114 -3.75 -2.32 -1.91
C ALA A 114 -2.45 -3.02 -1.48
N LYS A 115 -2.54 -3.81 -0.43
CA LYS A 115 -1.48 -4.73 -0.01
C LYS A 115 -1.84 -6.13 -0.53
N SER A 116 -1.02 -6.66 -1.43
CA SER A 116 -1.16 -8.05 -1.92
C SER A 116 -0.54 -9.04 -0.93
N LYS A 117 -0.98 -10.30 -1.02
CA LYS A 117 -0.36 -11.44 -0.35
C LYS A 117 0.94 -11.87 -1.03
N ASP A 118 1.19 -11.43 -2.26
CA ASP A 118 2.42 -11.72 -3.00
C ASP A 118 3.65 -11.19 -2.26
N THR A 119 4.63 -12.07 -2.09
CA THR A 119 5.94 -11.75 -1.49
C THR A 119 6.89 -11.01 -2.44
N THR A 120 6.49 -10.82 -3.69
CA THR A 120 7.24 -10.08 -4.71
C THR A 120 6.66 -8.68 -4.92
N ASN A 121 5.33 -8.56 -4.93
CA ASN A 121 4.60 -7.31 -5.12
C ASN A 121 3.78 -6.95 -3.88
N TYR A 122 4.46 -6.55 -2.80
CA TYR A 122 3.81 -6.23 -1.52
C TYR A 122 2.77 -5.10 -1.57
N ALA A 123 2.85 -4.20 -2.56
CA ALA A 123 1.96 -3.06 -2.70
C ALA A 123 1.61 -2.83 -4.17
N SER A 124 0.31 -2.62 -4.41
CA SER A 124 -0.29 -2.32 -5.70
C SER A 124 -1.02 -0.98 -5.61
N ILE A 125 -1.03 -0.23 -6.71
CA ILE A 125 -1.83 0.99 -6.86
C ILE A 125 -2.76 0.78 -8.04
N TYR A 126 -4.06 0.93 -7.81
CA TYR A 126 -5.06 1.05 -8.86
C TYR A 126 -5.32 2.54 -9.07
N ALA A 127 -4.93 3.05 -10.23
CA ALA A 127 -4.95 4.47 -10.53
C ALA A 127 -6.00 4.79 -11.59
N PHE A 128 -6.79 5.84 -11.35
CA PHE A 128 -7.79 6.34 -12.29
C PHE A 128 -7.75 7.86 -12.31
N GLU A 129 -7.66 8.44 -13.48
CA GLU A 129 -7.93 9.87 -13.69
C GLU A 129 -9.42 10.03 -14.02
N PHE A 130 -10.07 11.02 -13.40
CA PHE A 130 -11.47 11.31 -13.66
C PHE A 130 -11.61 12.60 -14.44
N SER A 131 -12.09 12.50 -15.68
CA SER A 131 -12.39 13.65 -16.52
C SER A 131 -13.78 13.53 -17.12
N ASN A 132 -14.54 14.62 -17.13
CA ASN A 132 -15.89 14.66 -17.69
C ASN A 132 -16.84 13.54 -17.21
N ASN A 133 -16.79 13.18 -15.91
CA ASN A 133 -17.55 12.07 -15.31
C ASN A 133 -17.21 10.68 -15.90
N LYS A 134 -16.01 10.50 -16.44
CA LYS A 134 -15.49 9.21 -16.91
C LYS A 134 -14.20 8.89 -16.15
N ALA A 135 -14.02 7.61 -15.83
CA ALA A 135 -12.79 7.11 -15.25
C ALA A 135 -11.87 6.58 -16.36
N ASN A 136 -10.69 7.16 -16.47
CA ASN A 136 -9.60 6.68 -17.31
C ASN A 136 -8.64 5.88 -16.44
N LYS A 137 -8.53 4.57 -16.65
CA LYS A 137 -7.58 3.74 -15.92
C LYS A 137 -6.16 4.11 -16.32
N LEU A 138 -5.28 4.31 -15.34
CA LEU A 138 -3.86 4.59 -15.53
C LEU A 138 -3.03 3.36 -15.14
N ASP A 139 -2.02 3.04 -15.94
CA ASP A 139 -1.11 1.94 -15.67
C ASP A 139 -0.03 2.37 -14.67
N PHE A 140 -0.17 1.95 -13.41
CA PHE A 140 0.80 2.29 -12.38
C PHE A 140 2.12 1.53 -12.58
N PRO A 141 3.28 2.21 -12.61
CA PRO A 141 4.55 1.58 -12.96
C PRO A 141 5.06 0.68 -11.84
N LYS A 142 5.48 -0.52 -12.21
CA LYS A 142 6.18 -1.45 -11.31
C LYS A 142 7.57 -0.93 -10.98
N LEU A 143 8.11 -1.31 -9.82
CA LEU A 143 9.52 -1.06 -9.50
C LEU A 143 10.42 -1.68 -10.58
N ASN A 144 11.39 -0.92 -11.09
CA ASN A 144 12.40 -1.46 -11.98
C ASN A 144 13.45 -2.29 -11.21
N SER A 145 14.34 -2.97 -11.94
CA SER A 145 15.35 -3.85 -11.33
C SER A 145 16.27 -3.15 -10.33
N SER A 146 16.58 -1.87 -10.54
CA SER A 146 17.40 -1.09 -9.60
C SER A 146 16.60 -0.73 -8.34
N GLN A 147 15.39 -0.20 -8.52
CA GLN A 147 14.48 0.20 -7.44
C GLN A 147 14.02 -0.98 -6.57
N ARG A 148 14.00 -2.21 -7.11
CA ARG A 148 13.62 -3.43 -6.39
C ARG A 148 14.77 -3.99 -5.52
N LYS A 149 16.01 -3.53 -5.67
CA LYS A 149 17.14 -4.06 -4.87
C LYS A 149 16.91 -3.83 -3.38
N GLY A 150 16.84 -4.90 -2.59
CA GLY A 150 16.58 -4.84 -1.16
C GLY A 150 15.13 -4.51 -0.77
N TYR A 151 14.20 -4.45 -1.73
CA TYR A 151 12.79 -4.21 -1.48
C TYR A 151 12.12 -5.43 -0.84
N ARG A 152 11.35 -5.21 0.23
CA ARG A 152 10.61 -6.24 0.97
C ARG A 152 9.24 -5.78 1.47
N GLY A 153 8.65 -4.82 0.77
CA GLY A 153 7.38 -4.23 1.17
C GLY A 153 7.55 -3.16 2.24
N ASN A 154 6.56 -3.06 3.13
CA ASN A 154 6.45 -1.99 4.13
C ASN A 154 6.44 -0.59 3.49
N ASP A 155 5.77 -0.50 2.34
CA ASP A 155 5.57 0.73 1.61
C ASP A 155 4.67 1.69 2.36
N ASN A 156 5.12 2.93 2.43
CA ASN A 156 4.35 4.07 2.88
C ASN A 156 4.11 4.99 1.69
N PHE A 157 2.84 5.19 1.33
CA PHE A 157 2.44 6.12 0.29
C PHE A 157 1.86 7.39 0.92
N TYR A 158 2.11 8.54 0.31
CA TYR A 158 1.56 9.82 0.77
C TYR A 158 1.64 10.86 -0.34
N ILE A 159 0.83 11.91 -0.25
CA ILE A 159 0.90 13.04 -1.17
C ILE A 159 1.88 14.09 -0.62
N ARG A 160 2.77 14.59 -1.47
CA ARG A 160 3.65 15.73 -1.18
C ARG A 160 3.80 16.56 -2.45
N ASP A 161 3.58 17.87 -2.34
CA ASP A 161 3.75 18.83 -3.44
C ASP A 161 2.97 18.43 -4.72
N GLY A 162 1.75 17.90 -4.55
CA GLY A 162 0.89 17.44 -5.65
C GLY A 162 1.33 16.13 -6.31
N LYS A 163 2.35 15.45 -5.78
CA LYS A 163 2.87 14.17 -6.29
C LYS A 163 2.60 13.04 -5.32
N LEU A 164 2.46 11.82 -5.85
CA LEU A 164 2.43 10.62 -5.00
C LEU A 164 3.86 10.22 -4.65
N MET A 165 4.13 10.13 -3.36
CA MET A 165 5.37 9.64 -2.81
C MET A 165 5.22 8.19 -2.39
N ARG A 166 6.29 7.42 -2.55
CA ARG A 166 6.43 6.07 -1.97
C ARG A 166 7.76 5.97 -1.25
N GLU A 167 7.70 5.53 -0.01
CA GLU A 167 8.87 5.26 0.81
C GLU A 167 8.84 3.82 1.32
N PHE A 168 9.97 3.11 1.28
CA PHE A 168 10.09 1.79 1.90
C PHE A 168 11.51 1.51 2.42
N PRO A 169 11.65 0.68 3.47
CA PRO A 169 12.95 0.26 3.99
C PRO A 169 13.76 -0.58 3.00
N ILE A 170 15.09 -0.44 3.04
CA ILE A 170 16.03 -1.24 2.25
C ILE A 170 16.62 -2.35 3.11
N TYR A 171 16.59 -3.58 2.61
CA TYR A 171 17.17 -4.76 3.26
C TYR A 171 18.44 -5.24 2.54
N SER A 172 19.39 -5.77 3.30
CA SER A 172 20.59 -6.46 2.79
C SER A 172 20.44 -7.98 2.91
N GLY A 173 20.93 -8.72 1.92
CA GLY A 173 20.85 -10.19 1.87
C GLY A 173 19.58 -10.71 1.17
N SER A 174 19.39 -12.02 1.23
CA SER A 174 18.30 -12.74 0.55
C SER A 174 17.56 -13.66 1.52
N GLY A 175 16.38 -14.16 1.12
CA GLY A 175 15.60 -15.12 1.91
C GLY A 175 15.15 -14.57 3.28
N LYS A 176 14.94 -15.45 4.25
CA LYS A 176 14.47 -15.07 5.60
C LYS A 176 15.54 -14.33 6.43
N GLU A 177 16.80 -14.48 6.08
CA GLU A 177 17.95 -13.92 6.83
C GLU A 177 18.25 -12.45 6.49
N ALA A 178 17.50 -11.83 5.59
CA ALA A 178 17.74 -10.46 5.20
C ALA A 178 17.45 -9.48 6.35
N LYS A 179 18.36 -8.53 6.55
CA LYS A 179 18.31 -7.57 7.65
C LYS A 179 18.04 -6.15 7.14
N PRO A 180 17.26 -5.34 7.87
CA PRO A 180 17.07 -3.94 7.51
C PRO A 180 18.40 -3.20 7.60
N THR A 181 18.70 -2.39 6.59
CA THR A 181 19.94 -1.58 6.55
C THR A 181 19.84 -0.29 7.37
N GLY A 182 18.63 0.08 7.80
CA GLY A 182 18.31 1.39 8.37
C GLY A 182 18.08 2.49 7.33
N ALA A 183 18.47 2.26 6.07
CA ALA A 183 18.18 3.18 4.98
C ALA A 183 16.77 2.94 4.41
N LYS A 184 16.22 3.98 3.77
CA LYS A 184 14.95 3.94 3.05
C LYS A 184 15.15 4.38 1.61
N ARG A 185 14.37 3.79 0.70
CA ARG A 185 14.24 4.25 -0.69
C ARG A 185 13.00 5.13 -0.80
N GLN A 186 13.15 6.26 -1.49
CA GLN A 186 12.05 7.19 -1.77
C GLN A 186 11.88 7.36 -3.26
N LEU A 187 10.65 7.19 -3.74
CA LEU A 187 10.24 7.39 -5.12
C LEU A 187 9.15 8.47 -5.16
N GLU A 188 9.26 9.36 -6.12
CA GLU A 188 8.27 10.36 -6.50
C GLU A 188 7.62 9.89 -7.80
N TYR A 189 6.29 9.85 -7.80
CA TYR A 189 5.47 9.57 -8.97
C TYR A 189 4.77 10.86 -9.39
N GLY A 190 4.90 11.21 -10.66
CA GLY A 190 4.11 12.27 -11.30
C GLY A 190 3.43 11.75 -12.55
N LEU A 191 2.62 12.59 -13.19
CA LEU A 191 1.96 12.27 -14.44
C LEU A 191 2.43 13.24 -15.55
N ARG A 192 2.47 12.75 -16.78
CA ARG A 192 2.68 13.56 -17.98
C ARG A 192 1.95 12.92 -19.16
N GLY A 193 0.83 13.50 -19.58
CA GLY A 193 0.03 12.95 -20.69
C GLY A 193 -0.49 11.56 -20.36
N ASN A 194 -1.05 11.40 -19.17
CA ASN A 194 -1.65 10.17 -18.65
C ASN A 194 -0.66 8.99 -18.49
N GLU A 195 0.65 9.25 -18.61
CA GLU A 195 1.70 8.31 -18.29
C GLU A 195 2.44 8.70 -17.01
N PHE A 196 2.65 7.72 -16.12
CA PHE A 196 3.41 7.95 -14.90
C PHE A 196 4.90 8.17 -15.20
N THR A 197 5.45 9.18 -14.55
CA THR A 197 6.89 9.43 -14.43
C THR A 197 7.36 9.00 -13.05
N VAL A 198 8.55 8.39 -12.96
CA VAL A 198 9.11 7.91 -11.69
C VAL A 198 10.49 8.50 -11.47
N LYS A 199 10.67 9.19 -10.35
CA LYS A 199 11.95 9.76 -9.93
C LYS A 199 12.37 9.18 -8.59
N GLN A 200 13.53 8.55 -8.54
CA GLN A 200 14.11 8.09 -7.28
C GLN A 200 14.83 9.27 -6.60
N LEU A 201 14.43 9.57 -5.37
CA LEU A 201 14.98 10.69 -4.59
C LEU A 201 16.15 10.27 -3.69
N SER A 202 16.20 9.00 -3.26
CA SER A 202 17.28 8.50 -2.40
C SER A 202 18.56 8.23 -3.20
N LYS A 203 19.69 8.72 -2.66
CA LYS A 203 21.01 8.15 -2.97
C LYS A 203 21.14 6.87 -2.17
N ASP A 204 20.94 5.73 -2.81
CA ASP A 204 20.81 4.44 -2.12
C ASP A 204 22.04 4.11 -1.28
N SER A 205 21.82 3.67 -0.04
CA SER A 205 22.91 3.29 0.88
C SER A 205 23.65 2.02 0.46
N THR A 206 23.24 1.37 -0.63
CA THR A 206 23.91 0.19 -1.21
C THR A 206 25.24 0.52 -1.85
N ASP A 207 25.49 1.78 -2.23
CA ASP A 207 26.74 2.21 -2.85
C ASP A 207 27.81 2.65 -1.82
N VAL A 208 27.48 2.60 -0.53
CA VAL A 208 28.37 3.08 0.55
C VAL A 208 29.31 1.98 1.05
N ALA A 209 29.03 0.71 0.72
CA ALA A 209 29.89 -0.41 1.09
C ALA A 209 31.25 -0.40 0.36
N ASP A 210 31.31 0.16 -0.86
CA ASP A 210 32.54 0.19 -1.64
C ASP A 210 33.53 1.28 -1.22
N LYS A 211 33.06 2.39 -0.63
CA LYS A 211 33.96 3.46 -0.14
C LYS A 211 34.60 3.16 1.21
N LYS A 212 34.02 2.27 2.04
CA LYS A 212 34.62 1.93 3.35
C LYS A 212 35.76 0.91 3.26
N ARG A 213 35.86 0.13 2.17
CA ARG A 213 36.97 -0.82 1.96
C ARG A 213 38.23 -0.16 1.40
N ALA A 214 38.12 0.96 0.69
CA ALA A 214 39.28 1.64 0.08
C ALA A 214 40.11 2.48 1.06
N VAL A 215 39.61 2.77 2.27
CA VAL A 215 40.30 3.65 3.25
C VAL A 215 41.09 2.85 4.30
N ALA A 216 40.93 1.53 4.38
CA ALA A 216 41.52 0.71 5.43
C ALA A 216 42.86 0.04 5.09
N ALA A 217 43.44 0.31 3.91
CA ALA A 217 44.70 -0.29 3.48
C ALA A 217 45.73 0.77 3.10
N THR A 218 46.39 1.36 4.11
CA THR A 218 47.71 1.98 3.90
C THR A 218 48.56 1.74 5.14
N PRO A 219 49.66 0.97 5.06
CA PRO A 219 50.54 0.75 6.20
C PRO A 219 51.45 1.96 6.41
N VAL A 220 51.60 2.33 7.68
CA VAL A 220 52.50 3.38 8.17
C VAL A 220 53.96 2.98 7.95
N LYS A 221 54.77 3.87 7.37
CA LYS A 221 56.23 3.88 7.56
C LYS A 221 56.69 5.27 7.98
N GLN A 222 57.39 5.31 9.12
CA GLN A 222 58.16 6.44 9.63
C GLN A 222 59.46 6.61 8.82
N ASN A 223 59.85 7.86 8.51
CA ASN A 223 61.21 8.37 8.82
C ASN A 223 61.38 9.88 8.51
N VAL A 224 61.71 10.60 9.58
CA VAL A 224 62.78 11.61 9.82
C VAL A 224 63.28 12.55 8.68
N GLU A 225 63.19 13.86 9.00
CA GLU A 225 63.96 15.07 8.62
C GLU A 225 64.84 15.16 7.36
N LYS A 226 64.67 16.26 6.59
CA LYS A 226 65.66 17.38 6.54
C LYS A 226 65.11 18.65 5.86
N LYS A 227 65.56 19.80 6.40
CA LYS A 227 65.59 21.18 5.85
C LYS A 227 65.75 21.22 4.31
N THR A 228 65.33 22.25 3.57
CA THR A 228 65.87 23.62 3.64
C THR A 228 65.08 24.61 2.75
N THR A 229 64.90 25.84 3.26
CA THR A 229 65.01 27.17 2.59
C THR A 229 64.11 27.61 1.42
N THR A 230 63.42 28.75 1.67
CA THR A 230 63.24 29.97 0.84
C THR A 230 62.53 29.82 -0.52
N THR A 231 61.62 30.69 -0.97
CA THR A 231 61.64 32.16 -0.89
C THR A 231 60.27 32.74 -1.28
N LYS A 232 59.96 33.89 -0.68
CA LYS A 232 58.99 34.92 -1.07
C LYS A 232 58.64 34.98 -2.57
N LYS A 233 57.36 35.23 -2.90
CA LYS A 233 56.89 36.56 -3.32
C LYS A 233 55.37 36.68 -3.42
N LYS A 234 54.94 37.91 -3.17
CA LYS A 234 53.61 38.46 -2.93
C LYS A 234 53.35 39.47 -4.05
N SER A 235 52.15 39.48 -4.63
CA SER A 235 51.50 40.61 -5.34
C SER A 235 50.20 40.07 -5.95
N GLU A 236 49.00 40.31 -5.43
CA GLU A 236 48.26 41.56 -5.21
C GLU A 236 47.93 42.36 -6.49
N LYS A 237 46.62 42.65 -6.63
CA LYS A 237 45.93 43.77 -7.31
C LYS A 237 45.29 43.61 -8.71
N LYS A 238 43.95 43.49 -8.63
CA LYS A 238 42.90 44.52 -8.96
C LYS A 238 42.44 44.77 -10.41
N HIS A 239 41.09 44.79 -10.49
CA HIS A 239 40.19 45.57 -11.36
C HIS A 239 40.18 45.16 -12.86
N LYS A 240 39.09 45.25 -13.63
CA LYS A 240 37.98 46.23 -13.66
C LYS A 240 36.81 45.71 -14.51
N SER A 241 35.68 46.37 -14.32
CA SER A 241 34.37 46.33 -14.98
C SER A 241 34.29 46.54 -16.50
N SER A 242 33.19 46.07 -17.13
CA SER A 242 32.28 46.75 -18.11
C SER A 242 31.46 45.67 -18.85
N SER A 243 30.12 45.62 -18.86
CA SER A 243 29.08 46.48 -19.45
C SER A 243 29.12 46.65 -20.98
N SER A 244 28.23 45.96 -21.71
CA SER A 244 27.41 46.49 -22.85
C SER A 244 26.65 45.31 -23.49
N LYS A 245 25.32 45.28 -23.71
CA LYS A 245 24.33 46.17 -24.37
C LYS A 245 23.81 45.51 -25.68
N SER A 246 22.53 45.15 -25.65
CA SER A 246 21.51 45.16 -26.73
C SER A 246 21.72 44.39 -28.05
N LYS A 247 20.68 43.67 -28.47
CA LYS A 247 19.99 43.93 -29.75
C LYS A 247 18.56 43.37 -29.77
N LYS A 248 17.66 44.19 -30.31
CA LYS A 248 16.19 44.07 -30.43
C LYS A 248 15.87 44.06 -31.93
N LYS A 249 14.95 43.20 -32.40
CA LYS A 249 14.14 43.28 -33.67
C LYS A 249 13.52 41.89 -33.94
N LYS A 250 12.31 41.69 -34.50
CA LYS A 250 11.20 42.55 -34.96
C LYS A 250 10.02 41.60 -35.29
N LYS A 251 8.80 41.99 -34.87
CA LYS A 251 7.47 41.80 -35.50
C LYS A 251 7.33 40.86 -36.72
N HIS A 252 6.34 39.97 -36.69
CA HIS A 252 5.34 39.87 -37.77
C HIS A 252 3.94 39.54 -37.24
N ARG A 253 2.98 40.33 -37.69
CA ARG A 253 1.54 40.24 -37.50
C ARG A 253 0.97 39.78 -38.85
N ARG A 254 0.06 38.80 -38.88
CA ARG A 254 -0.84 38.58 -40.02
C ARG A 254 -2.20 38.09 -39.51
N ARG A 255 -3.22 38.90 -39.78
CA ARG A 255 -4.65 38.58 -39.77
C ARG A 255 -5.02 38.03 -41.16
N HIS A 256 -5.96 37.10 -41.21
CA HIS A 256 -6.93 36.80 -42.27
C HIS A 256 -7.79 35.64 -41.72
N ARG A 257 -9.08 35.44 -41.96
CA ARG A 257 -10.26 36.18 -42.45
C ARG A 257 -11.40 35.16 -42.31
N GLU A 258 -12.62 35.64 -42.10
CA GLU A 258 -13.88 34.87 -42.15
C GLU A 258 -14.01 34.03 -43.43
N GLU A 259 -14.68 32.88 -43.35
CA GLU A 259 -15.76 32.42 -44.24
C GLU A 259 -16.40 31.13 -43.68
N GLU A 260 -17.74 31.15 -43.66
CA GLU A 260 -18.76 30.10 -43.39
C GLU A 260 -18.76 29.29 -42.07
#